data_AF-A0A2E9WAA8-F1
#
_entry.id   AF-A0A2E9WAA8-F1
#
_cell.length_a   1.000
_cell.length_b   1.000
_cell.length_c   1.000
_cell.angle_alpha   90.00
_cell.angle_beta   90.00
_cell.angle_gamma   90.00
#
_symmetry.space_group_name_H-M   'P 1'
#
loop_
_entity.id
_entity.type
_entity.pdbx_description
1 polymer ?
#
loop_
_entity_poly.entity_id
_entity_poly.type
_entity_poly.pdbx_seq_one_letter_code
_entity_poly.pdbx_strand_id
1 'polypeptide(L)' 'MINSPTPTEITFRPATRDDLPAIVALLADDEKGKTREECTDPLPDAYYAAF' A
#
# COMPACT_ATOMS: atom_id res chain seq x y z
N MET A 1 -27.48 13.16 20.27
CA MET A 1 -27.17 13.35 18.83
C MET A 1 -25.77 12.81 18.62
N ILE A 2 -25.64 11.64 18.01
CA ILE A 2 -24.33 11.05 17.71
C ILE A 2 -23.86 11.62 16.37
N ASN A 3 -22.70 12.29 16.36
CA ASN A 3 -22.06 12.73 15.13
C ASN A 3 -21.49 11.48 14.44
N SER A 4 -22.21 10.93 13.46
CA SER A 4 -21.62 9.92 12.58
C SER A 4 -20.53 10.58 11.75
N PRO A 5 -19.30 10.04 11.71
CA PRO A 5 -18.27 10.57 10.82
C PRO A 5 -18.77 10.44 9.38
N THR A 6 -18.85 11.57 8.67
CA THR A 6 -19.07 11.56 7.23
C THR A 6 -17.95 10.75 6.57
N PRO A 7 -18.25 9.87 5.60
CA PRO A 7 -17.20 9.17 4.88
C PRO A 7 -16.29 10.22 4.24
N THR A 8 -15.02 10.22 4.63
CA THR A 8 -13.98 11.02 3.99
C THR A 8 -14.06 10.80 2.49
N GLU A 9 -14.17 11.87 1.72
CA GLU A 9 -14.21 11.80 0.26
C GLU A 9 -13.00 10.99 -0.24
N ILE A 10 -13.29 9.92 -0.97
CA ILE A 10 -12.25 9.10 -1.59
C ILE A 10 -11.72 9.88 -2.78
N THR A 11 -10.42 10.20 -2.75
CA THR A 11 -9.73 10.90 -3.84
C THR A 11 -8.70 9.97 -4.48
N PHE A 12 -8.61 10.02 -5.80
CA PHE A 12 -7.62 9.27 -6.57
C PHE A 12 -6.48 10.20 -6.96
N ARG A 13 -5.24 9.76 -6.76
CA ARG A 13 -4.02 10.44 -7.21
C ARG A 13 -3.01 9.42 -7.75
N PRO A 14 -2.05 9.85 -8.59
CA PRO A 14 -0.91 9.01 -8.93
C PRO A 14 -0.16 8.55 -7.67
N ALA A 15 0.31 7.31 -7.70
CA ALA A 15 1.21 6.79 -6.67
C ALA A 15 2.58 7.48 -6.77
N THR A 16 3.26 7.55 -5.64
CA THR A 16 4.63 8.04 -5.49
C THR A 16 5.48 6.96 -4.84
N ARG A 17 6.81 7.14 -4.81
CA ARG A 17 7.71 6.16 -4.19
C ARG A 17 7.42 5.92 -2.71
N ASP A 18 6.94 6.94 -2.01
CA ASP A 18 6.59 6.86 -0.59
C ASP A 18 5.38 5.95 -0.34
N ASP A 19 4.59 5.65 -1.37
CA ASP A 19 3.45 4.74 -1.29
C ASP A 19 3.84 3.27 -1.44
N LEU A 20 5.07 2.97 -1.91
CA LEU A 20 5.51 1.60 -2.21
C LEU A 20 5.38 0.63 -1.01
N PRO A 21 5.79 0.99 0.22
CA PRO A 21 5.62 0.09 1.36
C PRO A 21 4.15 -0.29 1.58
N ALA A 22 3.22 0.66 1.45
CA ALA A 22 1.79 0.41 1.63
C ALA A 22 1.20 -0.44 0.49
N ILE A 23 1.63 -0.21 -0.76
CA ILE A 23 1.19 -0.99 -1.92
C ILE A 23 1.68 -2.43 -1.82
N VAL A 24 2.96 -2.64 -1.49
CA VAL A 24 3.52 -4.00 -1.35
C VAL A 24 2.90 -4.72 -0.16
N ALA A 25 2.66 -4.04 0.97
CA ALA A 25 1.94 -4.61 2.09
C ALA A 25 0.51 -5.05 1.73
N LEU A 26 -0.22 -4.23 0.97
CA LEU A 26 -1.55 -4.58 0.47
C LEU A 26 -1.52 -5.83 -0.41
N LEU A 27 -0.56 -5.91 -1.35
CA LEU A 27 -0.40 -7.08 -2.22
C LEU A 27 -0.01 -8.31 -1.40
N ALA A 28 0.95 -8.18 -0.49
CA ALA A 28 1.44 -9.22 0.40
C ALA A 28 0.39 -9.69 1.42
N ASP A 29 -0.78 -9.05 1.54
CA ASP A 29 -1.87 -9.56 2.38
C ASP A 29 -2.85 -10.47 1.62
N ASP A 30 -2.84 -10.49 0.28
CA ASP A 30 -3.64 -11.44 -0.50
C ASP A 30 -2.99 -12.84 -0.53
N GLU A 31 -3.81 -13.89 -0.56
CA GLU A 31 -3.37 -15.30 -0.62
C GLU A 31 -2.30 -15.57 -1.69
N LYS A 32 -2.40 -14.92 -2.85
CA LYS A 32 -1.38 -15.05 -3.90
C LYS A 32 -0.17 -14.18 -3.64
N GLY A 33 -0.38 -12.93 -3.24
CA GLY A 33 0.70 -11.97 -3.03
C GLY A 33 1.60 -12.34 -1.85
N LYS A 34 1.06 -12.99 -0.81
CA LYS A 34 1.80 -13.61 0.30
C LYS A 34 2.95 -14.53 -0.15
N THR A 35 2.83 -15.12 -1.34
CA THR A 35 3.84 -16.05 -1.90
C THR A 35 4.80 -15.40 -2.89
N ARG A 36 4.58 -14.13 -3.26
CA ARG A 36 5.29 -13.44 -4.35
C ARG A 36 6.04 -12.20 -3.89
N GLU A 37 5.49 -11.50 -2.91
CA GLU A 37 5.99 -10.22 -2.45
C GLU A 37 6.87 -10.36 -1.21
N GLU A 38 7.94 -9.56 -1.16
CA GLU A 38 8.80 -9.44 0.01
C GLU A 38 8.48 -8.12 0.74
N CYS A 39 7.49 -8.18 1.63
CA CYS A 39 7.08 -7.04 2.45
C CYS A 39 7.89 -6.97 3.76
N THR A 40 9.06 -6.35 3.70
CA THR A 40 9.95 -6.11 4.85
C THR A 40 10.07 -4.62 5.16
N ASP A 41 10.58 -4.29 6.35
CA ASP A 41 10.90 -2.91 6.76
C ASP A 41 12.40 -2.83 7.13
N PRO A 42 13.25 -2.17 6.31
CA PRO A 42 12.90 -1.44 5.09
C PRO A 42 12.56 -2.37 3.90
N LEU A 43 11.71 -1.88 2.99
CA LEU A 43 11.35 -2.58 1.76
C LEU A 43 12.59 -2.79 0.86
N PRO A 44 12.73 -3.93 0.16
CA PRO A 44 13.89 -4.16 -0.70
C PRO A 44 14.03 -3.12 -1.81
N ASP A 45 15.27 -2.66 -2.06
CA ASP A 45 15.59 -1.62 -3.05
C ASP A 45 15.07 -1.92 -4.47
N ALA A 46 14.89 -3.20 -4.81
CA ALA A 46 14.36 -3.63 -6.09
C ALA A 46 12.97 -3.03 -6.39
N TYR A 47 12.13 -2.84 -5.38
CA TYR A 47 10.81 -2.22 -5.55
C TYR A 47 10.93 -0.74 -5.91
N TYR A 48 11.87 -0.02 -5.31
CA TYR A 48 12.13 1.38 -5.63
C TYR A 48 12.81 1.55 -6.99
N ALA A 49 13.65 0.61 -7.39
CA ALA A 49 14.32 0.63 -8.70
C ALA A 49 13.34 0.35 -9.86
N ALA A 50 12.27 -0.40 -9.61
CA ALA A 50 11.25 -0.73 -10.61
C ALA A 50 10.15 0.34 -10.77
N PHE A 51 10.10 1.35 -9.89
CA PHE A 51 9.10 2.42 -9.86
C PHE A 51 9.64 3.77 -10.39
#